data_AF-A9WMD7-F1
#
_entry.id   AF-A9WMD7-F1
#
_cell.length_a   1.000
_cell.length_b   1.000
_cell.length_c   1.000
_cell.angle_alpha   90.00
_cell.angle_beta   90.00
_cell.angle_gamma   90.00
#
_symmetry.space_group_name_H-M   'P 1'
#
loop_
_entity.id
_entity.type
_entity.pdbx_description
1 polymer ?
#
loop_
_entity_poly.entity_id
_entity_poly.type
_entity_poly.pdbx_seq_one_letter_code
_entity_poly.pdbx_strand_id
1 'polypeptide(L)' 'MNIVYTAEALATGDGRNGHGRSSDGQLDVTLASPVEMGGSGEGTNPEQLFAVGYAGCFHSALRVVARR' A
#
# COMPACT_ATOMS: atom_id res chain seq x y z
N MET A 1 4.11 -17.37 -19.97
CA MET A 1 3.63 -16.78 -18.70
C MET A 1 2.21 -16.28 -18.94
N ASN A 2 1.23 -16.67 -18.13
CA ASN A 2 -0.13 -16.14 -18.25
C ASN A 2 -0.36 -15.14 -17.09
N ILE A 3 -0.77 -13.92 -17.41
CA ILE A 3 -1.05 -12.88 -16.40
C ILE A 3 -2.46 -13.11 -15.87
N VAL A 4 -2.58 -13.44 -14.58
CA VAL A 4 -3.89 -13.72 -13.94
C VAL A 4 -4.56 -12.47 -13.37
N TYR A 5 -3.78 -11.45 -13.00
CA TYR A 5 -4.26 -10.19 -12.44
C TYR A 5 -3.21 -9.09 -12.61
N THR A 6 -3.66 -7.86 -12.89
CA THR A 6 -2.84 -6.65 -12.96
C THR A 6 -3.53 -5.56 -12.14
N ALA A 7 -2.76 -4.85 -11.32
CA ALA A 7 -3.20 -3.66 -10.59
C ALA A 7 -2.37 -2.45 -11.02
N GLU A 8 -3.00 -1.28 -11.09
CA GLU A 8 -2.36 -0.01 -11.39
C GLU A 8 -2.70 1.01 -10.31
N ALA A 9 -1.75 1.87 -9.96
CA ALA A 9 -1.95 2.97 -9.03
C ALA A 9 -1.10 4.17 -9.44
N LEU A 10 -1.61 5.37 -9.14
CA LEU A 10 -0.93 6.63 -9.36
C LEU A 10 -0.70 7.33 -8.02
N ALA A 11 0.54 7.74 -7.77
CA ALA A 11 0.89 8.65 -6.70
C ALA A 11 1.18 10.05 -7.28
N THR A 12 0.61 11.08 -6.67
CA THR A 12 0.79 12.49 -7.06
C THR A 12 1.24 13.33 -5.88
N GLY A 13 1.70 14.56 -6.13
CA GLY A 13 2.34 15.43 -5.13
C GLY A 13 3.84 15.17 -5.06
N ASP A 14 4.41 15.24 -3.86
CA ASP A 14 5.84 15.04 -3.59
C ASP A 14 6.17 13.56 -3.25
N GLY A 15 5.33 12.63 -3.69
CA GLY A 15 5.45 11.20 -3.43
C GLY A 15 5.10 10.80 -1.99
N ARG A 16 5.93 11.18 -1.00
CA ARG A 16 5.68 10.89 0.44
C ARG A 16 4.71 11.89 1.09
N ASN A 17 4.45 13.01 0.42
CA ASN A 17 3.45 14.00 0.81
C ASN A 17 2.56 14.28 -0.40
N GLY A 18 1.32 13.78 -0.37
CA GLY A 18 0.44 13.86 -1.53
C GLY A 18 -0.69 12.84 -1.44
N HIS A 19 -1.00 12.21 -2.57
CA HIS A 19 -2.15 11.34 -2.68
C HIS A 19 -1.85 10.13 -3.57
N GLY A 20 -2.26 8.95 -3.13
CA GLY A 20 -2.12 7.69 -3.85
C GLY A 20 -3.48 7.08 -4.14
N ARG A 21 -3.71 6.69 -5.40
CA ARG A 21 -4.98 6.09 -5.81
C ARG A 21 -4.80 4.92 -6.77
N SER A 22 -5.50 3.80 -6.53
CA SER A 22 -5.60 2.68 -7.48
C SER A 22 -6.56 2.99 -8.64
N SER A 23 -6.34 2.39 -9.80
CA SER A 23 -7.18 2.61 -10.98
C SER A 23 -8.65 2.24 -10.77
N ASP A 24 -8.92 1.30 -9.87
CA ASP A 24 -10.27 0.88 -9.45
C ASP A 24 -10.83 1.68 -8.25
N GLY A 25 -10.05 2.59 -7.67
CA GLY A 25 -10.43 3.44 -6.53
C GLY A 25 -10.59 2.73 -5.19
N GLN A 26 -10.25 1.43 -5.10
CA GLN A 26 -10.33 0.68 -3.84
C GLN A 26 -9.25 1.11 -2.84
N LEU A 27 -8.13 1.66 -3.33
CA LEU A 27 -7.14 2.36 -2.53
C LEU A 27 -7.15 3.83 -2.95
N ASP A 28 -7.50 4.72 -2.04
CA ASP A 28 -7.57 6.17 -2.24
C ASP A 28 -7.14 6.80 -0.90
N VAL A 29 -5.88 7.22 -0.82
CA VAL A 29 -5.22 7.55 0.46
C VAL A 29 -4.40 8.82 0.39
N THR A 30 -4.48 9.62 1.44
CA THR A 30 -3.52 10.71 1.68
C THR A 30 -2.20 10.12 2.18
N LEU A 31 -1.11 10.51 1.52
CA LEU A 31 0.24 10.18 1.90
C LEU A 31 0.85 11.36 2.65
N ALA A 32 1.39 11.09 3.84
CA ALA A 32 2.08 12.08 4.65
C ALA A 32 3.29 11.44 5.33
N SER A 33 4.40 12.19 5.38
CA SER A 33 5.55 11.77 6.18
C SER A 33 5.16 11.77 7.67
N PRO A 34 5.58 10.75 8.44
CA PRO A 34 5.23 10.66 9.86
C PRO A 34 5.91 11.76 10.68
N VAL A 35 5.38 12.04 11.87
CA VAL A 35 5.86 13.11 12.76
C VAL A 35 7.31 12.87 13.20
N GLU A 36 7.72 11.62 13.35
CA GLU A 36 9.09 11.21 13.70
C GLU A 36 10.11 11.53 12.60
N MET A 37 9.64 11.76 11.37
CA MET A 37 10.45 12.23 10.24
C MET A 37 10.24 13.73 9.95
N GLY A 38 9.59 14.47 10.86
CA GLY A 38 9.31 15.90 10.71
C GLY A 38 8.15 16.23 9.76
N GLY A 39 7.31 15.25 9.41
CA GLY A 39 6.12 15.46 8.58
C GLY A 39 4.88 15.78 9.40
N SER A 40 3.74 15.95 8.72
CA SER A 40 2.46 16.26 9.39
C SER A 40 1.86 15.05 10.12
N GLY A 41 2.14 13.82 9.66
CA GLY A 41 1.45 12.62 10.14
C GLY A 41 -0.03 12.52 9.75
N GLU A 42 -0.57 13.48 9.00
CA GLU A 42 -1.98 13.57 8.58
C GLU A 42 -2.29 12.67 7.37
N GLY A 43 -1.96 11.40 7.48
CA GLY A 43 -2.12 10.42 6.41
C GLY A 43 -1.39 9.11 6.72
N THR A 44 -1.47 8.15 5.80
CA THR A 44 -0.60 6.97 5.85
C THR A 44 0.73 7.26 5.14
N ASN A 45 1.64 6.30 5.13
CA ASN A 45 2.93 6.43 4.45
C ASN A 45 3.26 5.14 3.69
N PRO A 46 4.19 5.22 2.71
CA PRO A 46 4.59 4.05 1.93
C PRO A 46 5.06 2.87 2.78
N GLU A 47 5.70 3.12 3.92
CA GLU A 47 6.21 2.08 4.81
C GLU A 47 5.08 1.29 5.47
N GLN A 48 4.03 1.96 5.95
CA GLN A 48 2.82 1.34 6.48
C GLN A 48 2.08 0.55 5.40
N LEU A 49 1.92 1.13 4.20
CA LEU A 49 1.26 0.45 3.07
C LEU A 49 2.01 -0.83 2.67
N PHE A 50 3.34 -0.77 2.61
CA PHE A 50 4.18 -1.94 2.34
C PHE A 50 4.03 -2.99 3.44
N ALA A 51 4.08 -2.59 4.72
CA ALA A 51 3.94 -3.50 5.85
C ALA A 51 2.58 -4.23 5.83
N VAL A 52 1.49 -3.51 5.57
CA VAL A 52 0.15 -4.10 5.45
C VAL A 52 0.06 -5.04 4.24
N GLY A 53 0.55 -4.61 3.07
CA GLY A 53 0.53 -5.43 1.86
C GLY A 53 1.33 -6.72 2.02
N TYR A 54 2.54 -6.63 2.60
CA TYR A 54 3.38 -7.79 2.87
C TYR A 54 2.73 -8.74 3.88
N ALA A 55 2.27 -8.22 5.01
CA ALA A 55 1.62 -9.03 6.05
C ALA A 55 0.39 -9.75 5.52
N GLY A 56 -0.47 -9.08 4.74
CA GLY A 56 -1.64 -9.68 4.11
C GLY A 56 -1.27 -10.80 3.12
N CYS A 57 -0.28 -10.56 2.27
CA CYS A 57 0.22 -11.56 1.32
C CYS A 57 0.81 -12.79 2.03
N PHE A 58 1.69 -12.57 3.01
CA PHE A 58 2.34 -13.65 3.74
C PHE A 58 1.34 -14.47 4.57
N HIS A 59 0.38 -13.81 5.22
CA HIS A 59 -0.68 -14.50 5.94
C HIS A 59 -1.53 -15.37 5.01
N SER A 60 -1.87 -14.88 3.81
CA SER A 60 -2.57 -15.67 2.79
C SER A 60 -1.76 -16.91 2.40
N ALA A 61 -0.46 -16.76 2.15
CA ALA A 61 0.43 -17.87 1.84
C ALA A 61 0.48 -18.93 2.96
N LEU A 62 0.58 -18.49 4.23
CA LEU A 62 0.52 -19.40 5.38
C LEU A 62 -0.79 -20.18 5.43
N ARG A 63 -1.94 -19.53 5.17
CA ARG A 63 -3.24 -20.20 5.14
C ARG A 63 -3.35 -21.22 4.01
N VAL A 64 -2.73 -20.96 2.86
CA VAL A 64 -2.67 -21.94 1.76
C VAL A 64 -1.86 -23.16 2.17
N VAL A 65 -0.69 -22.96 2.79
CA VAL A 65 0.17 -24.07 3.25
C VAL A 65 -0.52 -24.87 4.35
N ALA A 66 -1.15 -24.23 5.34
CA ALA A 66 -1.81 -24.92 6.45
C ALA A 66 -3.03 -25.76 6.05
N ARG A 67 -3.63 -25.50 4.89
CA ARG A 67 -4.77 -26.26 4.35
C ARG A 67 -4.34 -27.45 3.46
N ARG A 68 -3.06 -27.51 3.11
CA ARG A 68 -2.48 -28.64 2.36
C ARG A 68 -2.04 -29.72 3.32
#